data_AF-A0A6C0F9Y1-F1
#
_entry.id   AF-A0A6C0F9Y1-F1
#
_cell.length_a   1.000
_cell.length_b   1.000
_cell.length_c   1.000
_cell.angle_alpha   90.00
_cell.angle_beta   90.00
_cell.angle_gamma   90.00
#
_symmetry.space_group_name_H-M   'P 1'
#
loop_
_entity.id
_entity.type
_entity.pdbx_description
1 polymer ?
#
loop_
_entity_poly.entity_id
_entity_poly.type
_entity_poly.pdbx_seq_one_letter_code
_entity_poly.pdbx_strand_id
1 'polypeptide(L)'
;MLFSKGSVNERKDFILTGLYITLSVIIAYILSPYLGIYIFDGVQFERYGAKEYGLTSTKNKEKIMELFEKMGRRCDQLVNQADSIPWIVNEDTPKGQSGRLKDRWQNVRLRETDPSETTIAYIVNKDHELRVCLTDKETREHEELNTAMFVILHELAHMASVKYGHGTEFWTNFRMILKKAIEMGIYEYQDYSAEGESEVYCGLTIYSTPCHDKTCNHE
;
A
#
# COMPACT_ATOMS: atom_id res chain seq x y z
N MET A 1 -1.60 -69.70 12.79
CA MET A 1 -1.34 -68.29 12.47
C MET A 1 -0.48 -68.21 11.22
N LEU A 2 -1.10 -68.11 10.04
CA LEU A 2 -0.37 -67.95 8.78
C LEU A 2 -0.34 -66.46 8.44
N PHE A 3 0.78 -65.81 8.72
CA PHE A 3 1.10 -64.52 8.10
C PHE A 3 1.37 -64.79 6.62
N SER A 4 0.42 -64.39 5.76
CA SER A 4 0.63 -64.35 4.31
C SER A 4 1.81 -63.42 4.02
N LYS A 5 2.95 -63.98 3.60
CA LYS A 5 4.05 -63.21 3.04
C LYS A 5 3.58 -62.70 1.69
N GLY A 6 3.05 -61.48 1.66
CA GLY A 6 2.79 -60.76 0.41
C GLY A 6 4.00 -60.89 -0.52
N SER A 7 3.74 -61.18 -1.79
CA SER A 7 4.81 -61.55 -2.73
C SER A 7 5.78 -60.37 -2.89
N VAL A 8 7.06 -60.65 -3.17
CA VAL A 8 8.05 -59.59 -3.40
C VAL A 8 7.61 -58.64 -4.52
N ASN A 9 6.81 -59.12 -5.48
CA ASN A 9 6.23 -58.28 -6.54
C ASN A 9 5.14 -57.34 -6.01
N GLU A 10 4.24 -57.81 -5.14
CA GLU A 10 3.20 -56.94 -4.55
C GLU A 10 3.79 -55.78 -3.74
N ARG A 11 4.90 -56.02 -3.02
CA ARG A 11 5.63 -54.95 -2.32
C ARG A 11 6.28 -53.95 -3.28
N LYS A 12 6.82 -54.41 -4.40
CA LYS A 12 7.42 -53.53 -5.42
C LYS A 12 6.36 -52.68 -6.11
N ASP A 13 5.22 -53.27 -6.43
CA ASP A 13 4.09 -52.57 -7.07
C ASP A 13 3.52 -51.51 -6.13
N PHE A 14 3.41 -51.81 -4.83
CA PHE A 14 2.98 -50.84 -3.83
C PHE A 14 3.96 -49.65 -3.69
N ILE A 15 5.27 -49.91 -3.64
CA ILE A 15 6.30 -48.86 -3.57
C ILE A 15 6.31 -48.01 -4.85
N LEU A 16 6.20 -48.66 -6.02
CA LEU A 16 6.19 -47.98 -7.30
C LEU A 16 4.95 -47.09 -7.44
N THR A 17 3.77 -47.60 -7.06
CA THR A 17 2.53 -46.84 -7.04
C THR A 17 2.63 -45.64 -6.09
N GLY A 18 3.22 -45.81 -4.91
CA GLY A 18 3.47 -44.73 -3.96
C GLY A 18 4.38 -43.64 -4.54
N LEU A 19 5.46 -44.01 -5.25
CA LEU A 19 6.36 -43.07 -5.93
C LEU A 19 5.67 -42.30 -7.06
N TYR A 20 4.80 -42.95 -7.83
CA TYR A 20 4.02 -42.27 -8.87
C TYR A 20 3.03 -41.25 -8.29
N ILE A 21 2.38 -41.57 -7.16
CA ILE A 21 1.46 -40.66 -6.48
C ILE A 21 2.22 -39.46 -5.93
N THR A 22 3.36 -39.67 -5.25
CA THR A 22 4.14 -38.55 -4.70
C THR A 22 4.70 -37.66 -5.81
N LEU A 23 5.20 -38.23 -6.90
CA LEU A 23 5.70 -37.48 -8.04
C LEU A 23 4.60 -36.67 -8.73
N SER A 24 3.41 -37.25 -8.91
CA SER A 24 2.28 -36.53 -9.53
C SER A 24 1.79 -35.35 -8.68
N VAL A 25 1.79 -35.48 -7.34
CA VAL A 25 1.48 -34.36 -6.42
C VAL A 25 2.54 -33.26 -6.50
N ILE A 26 3.84 -33.61 -6.54
CA ILE A 26 4.93 -32.63 -6.67
C ILE A 26 4.85 -31.91 -8.01
N ILE A 27 4.60 -32.64 -9.10
CA ILE A 27 4.43 -32.04 -10.44
C ILE A 27 3.22 -31.11 -10.46
N ALA A 28 2.08 -31.51 -9.88
CA ALA A 28 0.90 -30.66 -9.78
C ALA A 28 1.19 -29.38 -8.96
N TYR A 29 1.97 -29.47 -7.89
CA TYR A 29 2.42 -28.31 -7.10
C TYR A 29 3.38 -27.40 -7.88
N ILE A 30 4.30 -27.96 -8.67
CA ILE A 30 5.23 -27.18 -9.50
C ILE A 30 4.51 -26.57 -10.72
N LEU A 31 3.47 -27.21 -11.23
CA LEU A 31 2.69 -26.77 -12.40
C LEU A 31 1.52 -25.85 -12.03
N SER A 32 1.05 -25.84 -10.78
CA SER A 32 -0.02 -24.95 -10.33
C SER A 32 0.22 -23.45 -10.63
N PRO A 33 1.47 -22.91 -10.61
CA PRO A 33 1.73 -21.53 -11.02
C PRO A 33 1.51 -21.30 -12.51
N TYR A 34 1.77 -22.32 -13.34
CA TYR A 34 1.69 -22.23 -14.80
C TYR A 34 0.27 -22.47 -15.32
N LEU A 35 -0.58 -23.17 -14.56
CA LEU A 35 -2.01 -23.33 -14.87
C LEU A 35 -2.88 -22.14 -14.43
N GLY A 36 -2.31 -21.12 -13.79
CA GLY A 36 -3.08 -19.99 -13.27
C GLY A 36 -4.05 -20.37 -12.14
N ILE A 37 -3.89 -21.56 -11.53
CA ILE A 37 -4.63 -21.98 -10.33
C ILE A 37 -3.94 -21.36 -9.11
N TYR A 38 -3.90 -20.03 -9.08
CA TYR A 38 -3.84 -19.25 -7.86
C TYR A 38 -5.15 -18.48 -7.84
N ILE A 39 -6.15 -19.01 -7.13
CA ILE A 39 -7.32 -18.20 -6.79
C ILE A 39 -6.86 -17.17 -5.77
N PHE A 40 -6.45 -16.03 -6.34
CA PHE A 40 -6.69 -14.65 -5.94
C PHE A 40 -6.54 -14.31 -4.46
N ASP A 41 -5.58 -13.43 -4.17
CA ASP A 41 -5.53 -12.55 -3.00
C ASP A 41 -6.74 -11.56 -2.96
N GLY A 42 -7.84 -11.88 -3.67
CA GLY A 42 -9.00 -11.02 -3.93
C GLY A 42 -8.72 -9.80 -4.82
N VAL A 43 -7.46 -9.51 -5.14
CA VAL A 43 -7.08 -8.27 -5.82
C VAL A 43 -7.24 -8.35 -7.33
N GLN A 44 -7.92 -7.35 -7.90
CA GLN A 44 -7.94 -7.10 -9.33
C GLN A 44 -7.09 -5.87 -9.64
N PHE A 45 -6.00 -6.05 -10.40
CA PHE A 45 -5.18 -4.93 -10.85
C PHE A 45 -5.72 -4.38 -12.16
N GLU A 46 -5.90 -3.07 -12.20
CA GLU A 46 -6.37 -2.36 -13.38
C GLU A 46 -5.43 -1.24 -13.76
N ARG A 47 -5.09 -1.21 -15.05
CA ARG A 47 -4.22 -0.19 -15.60
C ARG A 47 -5.03 1.05 -15.93
N TYR A 48 -4.60 2.18 -15.40
CA TYR A 48 -5.16 3.48 -15.76
C TYR A 48 -4.03 4.48 -15.99
N GLY A 49 -3.89 4.96 -17.22
CA GLY A 49 -2.74 5.77 -17.62
C GLY A 49 -1.42 5.00 -17.51
N ALA A 50 -0.47 5.54 -16.75
CA ALA A 50 0.88 4.98 -16.60
C ALA A 50 1.04 4.04 -15.39
N LYS A 51 0.04 3.96 -14.48
CA LYS A 51 0.10 3.14 -13.26
C LYS A 51 -0.99 2.07 -13.26
N GLU A 52 -0.76 1.04 -12.45
CA GLU A 52 -1.73 -0.02 -12.15
C GLU A 52 -2.19 0.12 -10.71
N TYR A 53 -3.49 -0.09 -10.50
CA TYR A 53 -4.15 0.06 -9.22
C TYR A 53 -4.80 -1.27 -8.84
N GLY A 54 -4.46 -1.81 -7.67
CA GLY A 54 -5.03 -3.04 -7.14
C GLY A 54 -6.29 -2.76 -6.34
N LEU A 55 -7.43 -3.30 -6.77
CA LEU A 55 -8.73 -3.17 -6.12
C LEU A 55 -9.05 -4.42 -5.30
N THR A 56 -9.60 -4.26 -4.10
CA THR A 56 -10.05 -5.39 -3.27
C THR A 56 -11.57 -5.61 -3.34
N SER A 57 -12.31 -4.70 -3.97
CA SER A 57 -13.75 -4.82 -4.19
C SER A 57 -14.17 -4.35 -5.59
N THR A 58 -15.23 -4.94 -6.13
CA THR A 58 -15.86 -4.51 -7.39
C THR A 58 -17.05 -3.57 -7.17
N LYS A 59 -17.51 -3.39 -5.92
CA LYS A 59 -18.60 -2.45 -5.61
C LYS A 59 -18.09 -1.02 -5.77
N ASN A 60 -18.85 -0.16 -6.46
CA ASN A 60 -18.48 1.24 -6.72
C ASN A 60 -17.11 1.42 -7.37
N LYS A 61 -16.63 0.39 -8.08
CA LYS A 61 -15.30 0.32 -8.66
C LYS A 61 -14.94 1.57 -9.47
N GLU A 62 -15.87 2.10 -10.26
CA GLU A 62 -15.63 3.29 -11.09
C GLU A 62 -15.26 4.51 -10.24
N LYS A 63 -15.96 4.71 -9.11
CA LYS A 63 -15.68 5.82 -8.18
C LYS A 63 -14.34 5.63 -7.47
N ILE A 64 -14.04 4.41 -7.04
CA ILE A 64 -12.75 4.08 -6.39
C ILE A 64 -11.59 4.29 -7.36
N MET A 65 -11.75 3.86 -8.62
CA MET A 65 -10.75 4.08 -9.66
C MET A 65 -10.56 5.57 -9.97
N GLU A 66 -11.64 6.35 -10.04
CA GLU A 66 -11.56 7.81 -10.20
C GLU A 66 -10.82 8.46 -9.02
N LEU A 67 -11.09 8.03 -7.79
CA LEU A 67 -10.41 8.50 -6.58
C LEU A 67 -8.92 8.15 -6.61
N PHE A 68 -8.57 6.91 -6.94
CA PHE A 68 -7.18 6.46 -7.11
C PHE A 68 -6.42 7.27 -8.14
N GLU A 69 -7.05 7.54 -9.28
CA GLU A 69 -6.44 8.26 -10.37
C GLU A 69 -6.19 9.73 -9.99
N LYS A 70 -7.18 10.40 -9.37
CA LYS A 70 -7.02 11.77 -8.86
C LYS A 70 -5.90 11.84 -7.82
N MET A 71 -5.89 10.92 -6.86
CA MET A 71 -4.87 10.82 -5.83
C MET A 71 -3.48 10.56 -6.42
N GLY A 72 -3.36 9.57 -7.31
CA GLY A 72 -2.12 9.21 -7.99
C GLY A 72 -1.53 10.36 -8.80
N ARG A 73 -2.33 11.08 -9.57
CA ARG A 73 -1.89 12.28 -10.31
C ARG A 73 -1.39 13.39 -9.40
N ARG A 74 -2.08 13.65 -8.29
CA ARG A 74 -1.67 14.65 -7.30
C ARG A 74 -0.35 14.27 -6.64
N CYS A 75 -0.16 13.00 -6.32
CA CYS A 75 1.11 12.47 -5.84
C CYS A 75 2.22 12.59 -6.90
N ASP A 76 1.95 12.27 -8.17
CA ASP A 76 2.92 12.45 -9.27
C ASP A 76 3.35 13.91 -9.38
N GLN A 77 2.41 14.86 -9.30
CA GLN A 77 2.71 16.30 -9.30
C GLN A 77 3.67 16.66 -8.15
N LEU A 78 3.38 16.23 -6.92
CA LEU A 78 4.23 16.50 -5.76
C LEU A 78 5.61 15.86 -5.87
N VAL A 79 5.68 14.59 -6.28
CA VAL A 79 6.94 13.84 -6.40
C VAL A 79 7.83 14.45 -7.49
N ASN A 80 7.24 14.93 -8.59
CA ASN A 80 7.98 15.69 -9.61
C ASN A 80 8.55 17.02 -9.09
N GLN A 81 7.96 17.57 -8.03
CA GLN A 81 8.43 18.77 -7.34
C GLN A 81 9.26 18.45 -6.08
N ALA A 82 9.63 17.19 -5.83
CA ALA A 82 10.30 16.76 -4.61
C ALA A 82 11.63 17.48 -4.38
N ASP A 83 12.39 17.84 -5.43
CA ASP A 83 13.65 18.58 -5.30
C ASP A 83 13.45 20.04 -4.83
N SER A 84 12.24 20.59 -5.00
CA SER A 84 11.88 21.94 -4.55
C SER A 84 11.38 21.99 -3.10
N ILE A 85 11.19 20.83 -2.48
CA ILE A 85 10.79 20.75 -1.07
C ILE A 85 12.02 21.12 -0.22
N PRO A 86 11.87 22.03 0.77
CA PRO A 86 12.99 22.48 1.61
C PRO A 86 13.35 21.43 2.67
N TRP A 87 13.88 20.29 2.23
CA TRP A 87 14.26 19.18 3.11
C TRP A 87 15.27 19.62 4.17
N ILE A 88 15.05 19.20 5.42
CA ILE A 88 16.09 19.26 6.45
C ILE A 88 16.94 17.99 6.33
N VAL A 89 18.19 18.17 5.92
CA VAL A 89 19.12 17.08 5.65
C VAL A 89 19.59 16.47 6.96
N ASN A 90 19.33 15.18 7.15
CA ASN A 90 20.03 14.35 8.12
C ASN A 90 21.05 13.53 7.31
N GLU A 91 22.32 13.93 7.37
CA GLU A 91 23.41 13.30 6.60
C GLU A 91 23.67 11.89 7.12
N ASP A 92 23.20 10.86 6.41
CA ASP A 92 23.58 9.45 6.68
C ASP A 92 23.23 8.48 5.52
N THR A 93 22.88 8.97 4.33
CA THR A 93 22.44 8.08 3.23
C THR A 93 22.94 8.51 1.85
N PRO A 94 23.17 7.55 0.92
CA PRO A 94 23.61 7.86 -0.45
C PRO A 94 22.64 8.72 -1.27
N LYS A 95 21.35 8.66 -0.95
CA LYS A 95 20.29 9.44 -1.60
C LYS A 95 19.56 10.25 -0.55
N GLY A 96 19.45 11.56 -0.74
CA GLY A 96 18.62 12.43 0.10
C GLY A 96 17.11 12.11 -0.01
N GLN A 97 16.31 12.78 0.81
CA GLN A 97 14.86 12.59 0.92
C GLN A 97 14.15 12.64 -0.44
N SER A 98 14.45 13.67 -1.25
CA SER A 98 13.89 13.80 -2.61
C SER A 98 14.22 12.60 -3.49
N GLY A 99 15.47 12.14 -3.48
CA GLY A 99 15.90 10.98 -4.26
C GLY A 99 15.17 9.71 -3.83
N ARG A 100 15.09 9.46 -2.51
CA ARG A 100 14.35 8.30 -1.98
C ARG A 100 12.87 8.35 -2.35
N LEU A 101 12.22 9.51 -2.17
CA LEU A 101 10.81 9.67 -2.50
C LEU A 101 10.54 9.38 -3.98
N LYS A 102 11.32 9.99 -4.89
CA LYS A 102 11.20 9.77 -6.33
C LYS A 102 11.39 8.31 -6.71
N ASP A 103 12.50 7.70 -6.29
CA ASP A 103 12.81 6.32 -6.65
C ASP A 103 11.76 5.35 -6.13
N ARG A 104 11.36 5.49 -4.87
CA ARG A 104 10.42 4.56 -4.26
C ARG A 104 9.02 4.75 -4.86
N TRP A 105 8.58 5.98 -5.11
CA TRP A 105 7.30 6.25 -5.77
C TRP A 105 7.22 5.75 -7.21
N GLN A 106 8.34 5.76 -7.93
CA GLN A 106 8.40 5.22 -9.30
C GLN A 106 8.24 3.69 -9.32
N ASN A 107 8.69 2.99 -8.28
CA ASN A 107 8.68 1.51 -8.22
C ASN A 107 7.46 0.94 -7.48
N VAL A 108 6.74 1.76 -6.71
CA VAL A 108 5.64 1.29 -5.87
C VAL A 108 4.39 0.93 -6.65
N ARG A 109 3.76 -0.19 -6.27
CA ARG A 109 2.39 -0.54 -6.68
C ARG A 109 1.37 0.07 -5.73
N LEU A 110 0.29 0.62 -6.28
CA LEU A 110 -0.81 1.17 -5.49
C LEU A 110 -1.91 0.11 -5.38
N ARG A 111 -2.43 -0.12 -4.17
CA ARG A 111 -3.45 -1.13 -3.90
C ARG A 111 -4.40 -0.65 -2.80
N GLU A 112 -5.66 -1.08 -2.81
CA GLU A 112 -6.52 -0.97 -1.64
C GLU A 112 -6.06 -1.88 -0.51
N THR A 113 -6.28 -1.43 0.73
CA THR A 113 -6.25 -2.34 1.88
C THR A 113 -7.35 -3.39 1.74
N ASP A 114 -7.13 -4.59 2.27
CA ASP A 114 -8.20 -5.57 2.38
C ASP A 114 -9.29 -5.09 3.36
N PRO A 115 -10.59 -5.39 3.12
CA PRO A 115 -11.66 -5.02 4.04
C PRO A 115 -11.49 -5.56 5.48
N SER A 116 -10.73 -6.64 5.66
CA SER A 116 -10.43 -7.24 6.97
C SER A 116 -9.23 -6.60 7.69
N GLU A 117 -8.42 -5.80 7.00
CA GLU A 117 -7.29 -5.11 7.61
C GLU A 117 -7.77 -4.00 8.55
N THR A 118 -7.10 -3.80 9.69
CA THR A 118 -7.42 -2.70 10.62
C THR A 118 -6.68 -1.41 10.29
N THR A 119 -5.56 -1.51 9.57
CA THR A 119 -4.80 -0.37 9.05
C THR A 119 -5.56 0.32 7.93
N ILE A 120 -5.43 1.64 7.84
CA ILE A 120 -6.05 2.46 6.78
C ILE A 120 -5.08 2.79 5.66
N ALA A 121 -3.77 2.79 5.94
CA ALA A 121 -2.72 2.85 4.93
C ALA A 121 -1.40 2.32 5.50
N TYR A 122 -0.52 1.84 4.61
CA TYR A 122 0.87 1.52 4.92
C TYR A 122 1.65 1.25 3.63
N ILE A 123 2.97 1.41 3.73
CA ILE A 123 3.93 1.05 2.68
C ILE A 123 4.71 -0.22 3.04
N VAL A 124 4.62 -1.24 2.19
CA VAL A 124 5.40 -2.48 2.29
C VAL A 124 6.81 -2.24 1.76
N ASN A 125 7.83 -2.52 2.59
CA ASN A 125 9.26 -2.38 2.26
C ASN A 125 9.66 -0.99 1.72
N LYS A 126 8.90 0.07 2.02
CA LYS A 126 9.10 1.46 1.57
C LYS A 126 8.97 1.70 0.05
N ASP A 127 8.92 0.69 -0.79
CA ASP A 127 8.84 0.82 -2.26
C ASP A 127 8.10 -0.30 -3.00
N HIS A 128 7.63 -1.34 -2.30
CA HIS A 128 7.08 -2.51 -2.97
C HIS A 128 5.59 -2.35 -3.27
N GLU A 129 4.81 -2.01 -2.26
CA GLU A 129 3.35 -1.86 -2.37
C GLU A 129 2.83 -0.86 -1.33
N LEU A 130 2.19 0.21 -1.78
CA LEU A 130 1.49 1.17 -0.94
C LEU A 130 0.02 0.77 -0.92
N ARG A 131 -0.46 0.39 0.26
CA ARG A 131 -1.86 0.07 0.49
C ARG A 131 -2.54 1.25 1.14
N VAL A 132 -3.72 1.62 0.63
CA VAL A 132 -4.52 2.72 1.15
C VAL A 132 -5.99 2.36 1.04
N CYS A 133 -6.72 2.52 2.11
CA CYS A 133 -8.15 2.28 2.15
C CYS A 133 -8.85 3.40 1.39
N LEU A 134 -9.59 3.08 0.34
CA LEU A 134 -10.40 4.03 -0.43
C LEU A 134 -11.89 3.72 -0.38
N THR A 135 -12.24 2.53 0.07
CA THR A 135 -13.61 2.11 0.35
C THR A 135 -13.78 2.03 1.86
N ASP A 136 -14.63 2.89 2.41
CA ASP A 136 -14.93 2.90 3.84
C ASP A 136 -15.42 1.52 4.30
N LYS A 137 -14.92 1.10 5.46
CA LYS A 137 -15.11 -0.27 5.96
C LYS A 137 -16.53 -0.50 6.49
N GLU A 138 -17.21 0.55 6.94
CA GLU A 138 -18.53 0.47 7.55
C GLU A 138 -19.64 0.73 6.52
N THR A 139 -19.59 1.87 5.85
CA THR A 139 -20.58 2.35 4.88
C THR A 139 -20.44 1.70 3.51
N ARG A 140 -19.25 1.17 3.18
CA ARG A 140 -18.91 0.62 1.86
C ARG A 140 -19.05 1.64 0.72
N GLU A 141 -18.94 2.92 1.05
CA GLU A 141 -18.81 4.03 0.10
C GLU A 141 -17.34 4.39 -0.09
N HIS A 142 -17.08 5.28 -1.05
CA HIS A 142 -15.72 5.74 -1.33
C HIS A 142 -15.36 6.87 -0.37
N GLU A 143 -14.09 6.95 0.00
CA GLU A 143 -13.56 7.99 0.86
C GLU A 143 -13.47 9.36 0.18
N GLU A 144 -13.47 10.42 0.97
CA GLU A 144 -13.29 11.77 0.45
C GLU A 144 -11.85 12.01 -0.01
N LEU A 145 -11.70 12.63 -1.19
CA LEU A 145 -10.39 12.83 -1.82
C LEU A 145 -9.44 13.63 -0.93
N ASN A 146 -9.92 14.65 -0.20
CA ASN A 146 -9.04 15.48 0.61
C ASN A 146 -8.43 14.69 1.79
N THR A 147 -9.26 13.91 2.47
CA THR A 147 -8.82 13.04 3.58
C THR A 147 -7.92 11.91 3.08
N ALA A 148 -8.26 11.30 1.94
CA ALA A 148 -7.41 10.31 1.28
C ALA A 148 -6.04 10.89 0.88
N MET A 149 -6.01 12.14 0.42
CA MET A 149 -4.77 12.87 0.15
C MET A 149 -3.94 13.06 1.42
N PHE A 150 -4.53 13.43 2.56
CA PHE A 150 -3.80 13.52 3.83
C PHE A 150 -3.16 12.18 4.21
N VAL A 151 -3.90 11.08 4.08
CA VAL A 151 -3.44 9.73 4.38
C VAL A 151 -2.32 9.27 3.44
N ILE A 152 -2.42 9.48 2.13
CA ILE A 152 -1.32 9.06 1.23
C ILE A 152 -0.08 9.95 1.37
N LEU A 153 -0.22 11.25 1.70
CA LEU A 153 0.90 12.13 1.98
C LEU A 153 1.69 11.69 3.22
N HIS A 154 1.01 11.09 4.21
CA HIS A 154 1.66 10.42 5.34
C HIS A 154 2.54 9.26 4.85
N GLU A 155 2.05 8.42 3.95
CA GLU A 155 2.84 7.32 3.38
C GLU A 155 4.00 7.82 2.53
N LEU A 156 3.85 8.91 1.77
CA LEU A 156 4.97 9.54 1.07
C LEU A 156 6.07 10.03 2.03
N ALA A 157 5.71 10.47 3.24
CA ALA A 157 6.70 10.80 4.27
C ALA A 157 7.45 9.56 4.77
N HIS A 158 6.80 8.39 4.88
CA HIS A 158 7.48 7.11 5.13
C HIS A 158 8.43 6.73 4.00
N MET A 159 8.04 6.99 2.75
CA MET A 159 8.89 6.79 1.56
C MET A 159 10.07 7.77 1.51
N ALA A 160 9.93 9.00 2.01
CA ALA A 160 11.04 9.93 2.13
C ALA A 160 11.99 9.57 3.30
N SER A 161 11.49 8.88 4.33
CA SER A 161 12.23 8.58 5.56
C SER A 161 13.12 7.34 5.46
N VAL A 162 14.26 7.36 6.17
CA VAL A 162 15.15 6.20 6.31
C VAL A 162 14.60 5.24 7.35
N LYS A 163 14.29 5.75 8.55
CA LYS A 163 13.80 4.94 9.66
C LYS A 163 12.33 4.56 9.46
N TYR A 164 11.91 3.50 10.15
CA TYR A 164 10.49 3.14 10.29
C TYR A 164 9.87 3.86 11.48
N GLY A 165 8.54 4.02 11.44
CA GLY A 165 7.77 4.68 12.48
C GLY A 165 7.81 6.20 12.41
N HIS A 166 7.17 6.85 13.39
CA HIS A 166 6.86 8.27 13.40
C HIS A 166 7.85 9.08 14.26
N GLY A 167 9.15 8.92 13.99
CA GLY A 167 10.20 9.70 14.67
C GLY A 167 10.34 11.14 14.14
N THR A 168 11.30 11.89 14.66
CA THR A 168 11.55 13.29 14.25
C THR A 168 11.75 13.43 12.74
N GLU A 169 12.55 12.54 12.13
CA GLU A 169 12.76 12.53 10.66
C GLU A 169 11.43 12.42 9.89
N PHE A 170 10.56 11.51 10.32
CA PHE A 170 9.26 11.30 9.69
C PHE A 170 8.40 12.56 9.78
N TRP A 171 8.24 13.13 10.98
CA TRP A 171 7.39 14.30 11.18
C TRP A 171 7.92 15.54 10.47
N THR A 172 9.23 15.72 10.43
CA THR A 172 9.89 16.75 9.61
C THR A 172 9.54 16.58 8.14
N ASN A 173 9.72 15.37 7.58
CA ASN A 173 9.39 15.09 6.18
C ASN A 173 7.90 15.29 5.90
N PHE A 174 7.02 14.82 6.79
CA PHE A 174 5.58 14.90 6.62
C PHE A 174 5.10 16.35 6.60
N ARG A 175 5.58 17.21 7.52
CA ARG A 175 5.27 18.65 7.51
C ARG A 175 5.68 19.33 6.21
N MET A 176 6.87 19.02 5.71
CA MET A 176 7.38 19.61 4.47
C MET A 176 6.60 19.18 3.23
N ILE A 177 6.28 17.88 3.15
CA ILE A 177 5.43 17.33 2.10
C ILE A 177 4.04 17.95 2.15
N LEU A 178 3.44 18.02 3.35
CA LEU A 178 2.09 18.56 3.54
C LEU A 178 2.03 20.05 3.18
N LYS A 179 3.02 20.84 3.61
CA LYS A 179 3.18 22.25 3.21
C LYS A 179 3.22 22.39 1.70
N LYS A 180 4.08 21.60 1.04
CA LYS A 180 4.21 21.64 -0.42
C LYS A 180 2.91 21.26 -1.12
N ALA A 181 2.20 20.26 -0.61
CA ALA A 181 0.92 19.82 -1.15
C ALA A 181 -0.16 20.93 -1.07
N ILE A 182 -0.19 21.68 0.05
CA ILE A 182 -1.06 22.84 0.24
C ILE A 182 -0.69 23.96 -0.75
N GLU A 183 0.59 24.31 -0.85
CA GLU A 183 1.09 25.33 -1.78
C GLU A 183 0.76 25.02 -3.24
N MET A 184 0.77 23.73 -3.61
CA MET A 184 0.43 23.26 -4.95
C MET A 184 -1.08 23.14 -5.21
N GLY A 185 -1.93 23.32 -4.18
CA GLY A 185 -3.37 23.16 -4.29
C GLY A 185 -3.82 21.70 -4.54
N ILE A 186 -2.98 20.72 -4.22
CA ILE A 186 -3.32 19.29 -4.37
C ILE A 186 -3.88 18.69 -3.07
N TYR A 187 -3.76 19.42 -1.97
CA TYR A 187 -4.38 19.10 -0.69
C TYR A 187 -4.95 20.40 -0.09
N GLU A 188 -6.19 20.36 0.37
CA GLU A 188 -6.83 21.46 1.07
C GLU A 188 -6.58 21.27 2.57
N TYR A 189 -5.95 22.27 3.19
CA TYR A 189 -5.65 22.20 4.62
C TYR A 189 -6.93 22.05 5.45
N GLN A 190 -6.94 21.01 6.29
CA GLN A 190 -7.93 20.78 7.34
C GLN A 190 -7.20 20.70 8.69
N ASP A 191 -7.72 21.43 9.67
CA ASP A 191 -7.27 21.34 11.05
C ASP A 191 -8.06 20.28 11.80
N TYR A 192 -7.65 19.01 11.67
CA TYR A 192 -8.31 17.90 12.35
C TYR A 192 -8.30 18.01 13.89
N SER A 193 -7.53 18.93 14.47
CA SER A 193 -7.48 19.16 15.92
C SER A 193 -8.50 20.19 16.42
N ALA A 194 -9.08 20.97 15.50
CA ALA A 194 -10.11 21.95 15.84
C ALA A 194 -11.44 21.26 16.20
N GLU A 195 -12.19 21.90 17.10
CA GLU A 195 -13.47 21.36 17.57
C GLU A 195 -14.45 21.19 16.41
N GLY A 196 -14.93 19.95 16.21
CA GLY A 196 -15.87 19.61 15.14
C GLY A 196 -15.24 19.32 13.78
N GLU A 197 -13.92 19.41 13.63
CA GLU A 197 -13.20 19.26 12.36
C GLU A 197 -12.47 17.90 12.22
N SER A 198 -12.57 17.03 13.23
CA SER A 198 -12.08 15.65 13.14
C SER A 198 -12.86 14.85 12.11
N GLU A 199 -12.19 14.00 11.34
CA GLU A 199 -12.78 13.22 10.26
C GLU A 199 -12.70 11.73 10.54
N VAL A 200 -13.72 10.95 10.16
CA VAL A 200 -13.65 9.49 10.19
C VAL A 200 -13.23 8.99 8.81
N TYR A 201 -12.11 8.28 8.76
CA TYR A 201 -11.57 7.70 7.53
C TYR A 201 -11.40 6.19 7.71
N CYS A 202 -12.15 5.39 6.95
CA CYS A 202 -12.16 3.94 7.03
C CYS A 202 -12.31 3.40 8.47
N GLY A 203 -13.22 4.01 9.24
CA GLY A 203 -13.50 3.68 10.64
C GLY A 203 -12.46 4.16 11.67
N LEU A 204 -11.43 4.91 11.24
CA LEU A 204 -10.47 5.55 12.16
C LEU A 204 -10.68 7.06 12.19
N THR A 205 -10.79 7.63 13.39
CA THR A 205 -10.87 9.07 13.58
C THR A 205 -9.50 9.72 13.42
N ILE A 206 -9.39 10.66 12.48
CA ILE A 206 -8.28 11.58 12.33
C ILE A 206 -8.61 12.83 13.13
N TYR A 207 -7.87 13.07 14.22
CA TYR A 207 -8.10 14.16 15.17
C TYR A 207 -6.89 15.09 15.34
N SER A 208 -5.88 14.96 14.47
CA SER A 208 -4.70 15.81 14.52
C SER A 208 -4.04 15.98 13.16
N THR A 209 -3.37 17.12 13.00
CA THR A 209 -2.56 17.47 11.83
C THR A 209 -1.23 18.05 12.31
N PRO A 210 -0.10 17.81 11.62
CA PRO A 210 1.19 18.33 12.06
C PRO A 210 1.41 19.82 11.71
N CYS A 211 0.39 20.52 11.19
CA CYS A 211 0.44 21.92 10.78
C CYS A 211 -0.63 22.76 11.48
N HIS A 212 -0.28 23.97 11.92
CA HIS A 212 -1.19 24.93 12.57
C HIS A 212 -1.35 26.18 11.69
N ASP A 213 -2.59 26.65 11.51
CA ASP A 213 -2.92 27.85 10.70
C ASP A 213 -2.37 27.80 9.26
N LYS A 214 -2.49 26.66 8.58
CA LYS A 214 -1.90 26.38 7.24
C LYS A 214 -0.37 26.46 7.19
N THR A 215 0.28 26.71 8.32
CA THR A 215 1.73 26.74 8.42
C THR A 215 2.23 25.43 9.03
N CYS A 216 3.07 24.73 8.28
CA CYS A 216 3.73 23.50 8.76
C CYS A 216 5.15 23.84 9.24
N ASN A 217 5.26 24.78 10.18
CA ASN A 217 6.55 25.23 10.67
C ASN A 217 7.19 24.17 11.58
N HIS A 218 8.52 24.24 11.68
CA HIS A 218 9.28 23.44 12.63
C HIS A 218 9.19 24.14 13.98
N GLU A 219 8.45 23.54 14.92
CA GLU A 219 8.67 23.79 16.36
C GLU A 219 9.79 22.88 16.87
#